data_AF-A0A7C5JQ08-F1
#
_entry.id   AF-A0A7C5JQ08-F1
#
_cell.length_a   1.000
_cell.length_b   1.000
_cell.length_c   1.000
_cell.angle_alpha   90.00
_cell.angle_beta   90.00
_cell.angle_gamma   90.00
#
_symmetry.space_group_name_H-M   'P 1'
#
loop_
_entity.id
_entity.type
_entity.pdbx_description
1 polymer ?
#
loop_
_entity_poly.entity_id
_entity_poly.type
_entity_poly.pdbx_seq_one_letter_code
_entity_poly.pdbx_strand_id
1 'polypeptide(L)'
;MAVNIVECIDDSVKIQNVIVSVSDKKGLDKMIKGLVEVNPDIKIYSTGGTFSAIKAMNIKQLKQNLIQISDYTGQPEMQGGLVKTLDFKIYLGLLSETYNEAHKADLQRTGAVPMDMVIVNLYPFRETIARLDATIEMARANIDIGGPCMIRASAKNFLRVAVVTNPADYDWVLDELKKTGGKLSLQTRFELAKKAFALTAEYDTAIAKYLNGVNFTEASKCYRKMN
;
A
#
# COMPACT_ATOMS: atom_id res chain seq x y z
N MET A 1 6.83 -20.96 -16.91
CA MET A 1 6.75 -20.80 -15.45
C MET A 1 5.55 -21.58 -14.96
N ALA A 2 5.72 -22.51 -14.03
CA ALA A 2 4.59 -23.18 -13.40
C ALA A 2 3.87 -22.17 -12.49
N VAL A 3 2.54 -22.08 -12.59
CA VAL A 3 1.73 -21.32 -11.64
C VAL A 3 1.69 -22.12 -10.35
N ASN A 4 2.04 -21.49 -9.23
CA ASN A 4 1.86 -22.10 -7.93
C ASN A 4 0.36 -22.05 -7.56
N ILE A 5 -0.26 -23.22 -7.34
CA ILE A 5 -1.66 -23.32 -6.91
C ILE A 5 -1.66 -23.49 -5.40
N VAL A 6 -2.34 -22.59 -4.69
CA VAL A 6 -2.42 -22.62 -3.22
C VAL A 6 -3.59 -23.51 -2.80
N GLU A 7 -3.28 -24.59 -2.09
CA GLU A 7 -4.28 -25.55 -1.60
C GLU A 7 -4.54 -25.42 -0.09
N CYS A 8 -3.57 -24.88 0.66
CA CYS A 8 -3.63 -24.72 2.12
C CYS A 8 -3.54 -23.25 2.50
N ILE A 9 -4.46 -22.78 3.34
CA ILE A 9 -4.52 -21.39 3.83
C ILE A 9 -5.02 -21.32 5.27
N ASP A 10 -4.77 -20.19 5.92
CA ASP A 10 -5.43 -19.80 7.16
C ASP A 10 -6.77 -19.09 6.85
N ASP A 11 -7.87 -19.56 7.43
CA ASP A 11 -9.17 -18.89 7.30
C ASP A 11 -9.14 -17.48 7.95
N SER A 12 -8.43 -17.34 9.08
CA SER A 12 -8.26 -16.06 9.76
C SER A 12 -6.79 -15.72 9.99
N VAL A 13 -6.41 -14.48 9.68
CA VAL A 13 -5.02 -14.00 9.77
C VAL A 13 -4.93 -12.95 10.85
N LYS A 14 -4.02 -13.14 11.81
CA LYS A 14 -3.70 -12.15 12.85
C LYS A 14 -2.87 -11.01 12.25
N ILE A 15 -3.24 -9.77 12.53
CA ILE A 15 -2.54 -8.59 12.03
C ILE A 15 -1.43 -8.18 13.00
N GLN A 16 -0.18 -8.23 12.54
CA GLN A 16 1.04 -7.95 13.28
C GLN A 16 1.98 -6.99 12.54
N ASN A 17 2.16 -7.15 11.23
CA ASN A 17 3.02 -6.34 10.37
C ASN A 17 2.16 -5.60 9.35
N VAL A 18 2.14 -4.27 9.43
CA VAL A 18 1.28 -3.41 8.62
C VAL A 18 2.12 -2.41 7.85
N ILE A 19 1.92 -2.34 6.53
CA ILE A 19 2.45 -1.23 5.73
C ILE A 19 1.42 -0.10 5.67
N VAL A 20 1.83 1.14 5.94
CA VAL A 20 0.95 2.31 5.87
C VAL A 20 1.57 3.38 4.97
N SER A 21 0.89 3.69 3.86
CA SER A 21 1.34 4.67 2.88
C SER A 21 0.14 5.40 2.29
N VAL A 22 -0.29 6.48 2.94
CA VAL A 22 -1.49 7.22 2.55
C VAL A 22 -1.21 8.67 2.17
N SER A 23 -1.81 9.08 1.05
CA SER A 23 -1.87 10.47 0.63
C SER A 23 -2.94 11.23 1.41
N ASP A 24 -4.19 10.72 1.41
CA ASP A 24 -5.27 11.20 2.27
C ASP A 24 -5.14 10.60 3.69
N LYS A 25 -5.00 11.47 4.69
CA LYS A 25 -4.78 11.12 6.09
C LYS A 25 -6.08 11.12 6.91
N LYS A 26 -7.23 11.33 6.27
CA LYS A 26 -8.54 11.26 6.93
C LYS A 26 -8.70 9.93 7.68
N GLY A 27 -9.07 10.00 8.96
CA GLY A 27 -9.30 8.84 9.82
C GLY A 27 -8.05 8.00 10.14
N LEU A 28 -6.85 8.42 9.70
CA LEU A 28 -5.62 7.66 9.93
C LEU A 28 -5.34 7.49 11.43
N ASP A 29 -5.56 8.53 12.23
CA ASP A 29 -5.33 8.46 13.67
C ASP A 29 -6.25 7.45 14.36
N LYS A 30 -7.53 7.40 13.97
CA LYS A 30 -8.49 6.38 14.42
C LYS A 30 -8.03 4.98 14.04
N MET A 31 -7.62 4.79 12.79
CA MET A 31 -7.14 3.50 12.29
C MET A 31 -5.92 3.01 13.08
N ILE A 32 -4.92 3.86 13.26
CA ILE A 32 -3.68 3.51 13.95
C ILE A 32 -3.92 3.23 15.44
N LYS A 33 -4.71 4.07 16.12
CA LYS A 33 -5.08 3.84 17.53
C LYS A 33 -5.86 2.53 17.70
N GLY A 34 -6.81 2.26 16.82
CA GLY A 34 -7.60 1.03 16.85
C GLY A 34 -6.75 -0.22 16.61
N LEU A 35 -5.80 -0.17 15.68
CA LEU A 35 -4.84 -1.27 15.45
C LEU A 35 -3.99 -1.56 16.70
N VAL A 36 -3.47 -0.52 17.35
CA VAL A 36 -2.66 -0.64 18.57
C VAL A 36 -3.49 -1.12 19.76
N GLU A 37 -4.74 -0.69 19.88
CA GLU A 37 -5.67 -1.16 20.91
C GLU A 37 -5.91 -2.66 20.81
N VAL A 38 -6.07 -3.16 19.58
CA VAL A 38 -6.31 -4.59 19.30
C VAL A 38 -5.02 -5.42 19.44
N ASN A 39 -3.89 -4.88 19.01
CA ASN A 39 -2.58 -5.53 19.12
C ASN A 39 -1.50 -4.51 19.54
N PRO A 40 -1.15 -4.47 20.84
CA PRO A 40 -0.12 -3.55 21.35
C PRO A 40 1.28 -3.77 20.74
N ASP A 41 1.55 -4.97 20.22
CA ASP A 41 2.84 -5.37 19.65
C ASP A 41 2.90 -5.19 18.12
N ILE A 42 1.89 -4.55 17.52
CA ILE A 42 1.82 -4.34 16.08
C ILE A 42 3.00 -3.49 15.58
N LYS A 43 3.63 -3.94 14.49
CA LYS A 43 4.68 -3.23 13.77
C LYS A 43 4.10 -2.52 12.56
N ILE A 44 4.43 -1.24 12.43
CA ILE A 44 3.95 -0.36 11.37
C ILE A 44 5.15 0.11 10.55
N TYR A 45 5.15 -0.24 9.27
CA TYR A 45 6.14 0.15 8.29
C TYR A 45 5.55 1.29 7.44
N SER A 46 6.15 2.48 7.48
CA SER A 46 5.52 3.66 6.89
C SER A 46 6.48 4.50 6.04
N THR A 47 5.93 5.12 4.98
CA THR A 47 6.67 6.05 4.09
C THR A 47 6.73 7.46 4.67
N GLY A 48 7.71 8.28 4.28
CA GLY A 48 8.05 9.58 4.90
C GLY A 48 6.89 10.43 5.45
N GLY A 49 6.02 10.98 4.58
CA GLY A 49 4.92 11.85 5.03
C GLY A 49 3.91 11.18 5.96
N THR A 50 3.64 9.89 5.73
CA THR A 50 2.77 9.07 6.58
C THR A 50 3.44 8.74 7.91
N PHE A 51 4.75 8.45 7.89
CA PHE A 51 5.54 8.12 9.06
C PHE A 51 5.57 9.31 10.03
N SER A 52 5.83 10.51 9.52
CA SER A 52 5.80 11.74 10.31
C SER A 52 4.43 11.98 10.93
N ALA A 53 3.35 11.76 10.18
CA ALA A 53 1.99 11.91 10.68
C ALA A 53 1.68 10.92 11.82
N ILE A 54 2.07 9.64 11.67
CA ILE A 54 1.88 8.62 12.72
C ILE A 54 2.75 8.92 13.94
N LYS A 55 4.02 9.30 13.74
CA LYS A 55 4.95 9.66 14.82
C LYS A 55 4.42 10.81 15.67
N ALA A 56 3.82 11.82 15.03
CA ALA A 56 3.23 12.97 15.72
C ALA A 56 2.03 12.60 16.63
N MET A 57 1.42 11.43 16.46
CA MET A 57 0.35 10.95 17.33
C MET A 57 0.84 10.55 18.74
N ASN A 58 2.16 10.41 18.94
CA ASN A 58 2.78 10.12 20.24
C ASN A 58 2.24 8.86 20.96
N ILE A 59 1.87 7.83 20.20
CA ILE A 59 1.37 6.57 20.74
C ILE A 59 2.53 5.77 21.35
N LYS A 60 2.48 5.53 22.68
CA LYS A 60 3.59 4.92 23.45
C LYS A 60 4.02 3.56 22.91
N GLN A 61 3.07 2.72 22.53
CA GLN A 61 3.28 1.37 22.00
C GLN A 61 4.04 1.39 20.67
N LEU A 62 3.92 2.46 19.88
CA LEU A 62 4.57 2.59 18.58
C LEU A 62 6.00 3.14 18.66
N LYS A 63 6.51 3.53 19.84
CA LYS A 63 7.84 4.14 19.97
C LYS A 63 8.97 3.29 19.36
N GLN A 64 8.87 1.97 19.45
CA GLN A 64 9.85 1.02 18.88
C GLN A 64 9.28 0.23 17.70
N ASN A 65 7.98 0.37 17.44
CA ASN A 65 7.26 -0.43 16.45
C ASN A 65 6.83 0.37 15.22
N LEU A 66 7.09 1.68 15.18
CA LEU A 66 6.97 2.50 13.97
C LEU A 66 8.31 2.54 13.23
N ILE A 67 8.36 1.89 12.09
CA ILE A 67 9.57 1.66 11.29
C ILE A 67 9.43 2.45 9.98
N GLN A 68 10.46 3.23 9.62
CA GLN A 68 10.47 3.90 8.34
C GLN A 68 10.80 2.87 7.24
N ILE A 69 10.06 2.90 6.12
CA ILE A 69 10.25 1.92 5.04
C ILE A 69 11.68 1.92 4.52
N SER A 70 12.33 3.08 4.41
CA SER A 70 13.74 3.19 3.99
C SER A 70 14.70 2.45 4.94
N ASP A 71 14.43 2.45 6.24
CA ASP A 71 15.26 1.77 7.23
C ASP A 71 15.06 0.25 7.14
N TYR A 72 13.83 -0.19 6.85
CA TYR A 72 13.50 -1.60 6.64
C TYR A 72 14.15 -2.15 5.35
N THR A 73 14.04 -1.42 4.24
CA THR A 73 14.60 -1.88 2.96
C THR A 73 16.12 -1.73 2.94
N GLY A 74 16.64 -0.66 3.54
CA GLY A 74 18.02 -0.21 3.40
C GLY A 74 18.24 0.67 2.15
N GLN A 75 17.17 1.01 1.43
CA GLN A 75 17.23 1.81 0.21
C GLN A 75 16.94 3.30 0.53
N PRO A 76 17.88 4.22 0.22
CA PRO A 76 17.60 5.65 0.33
C PRO A 76 16.57 6.07 -0.73
N GLU A 77 15.67 6.99 -0.38
CA GLU A 77 14.65 7.47 -1.31
C GLU A 77 15.29 8.23 -2.49
N MET A 78 14.89 7.90 -3.71
CA MET A 78 15.23 8.69 -4.90
C MET A 78 14.63 10.11 -4.78
N GLN A 79 15.34 11.12 -5.27
CA GLN A 79 14.84 12.49 -5.33
C GLN A 79 13.44 12.54 -5.99
N GLY A 80 12.50 13.25 -5.35
CA GLY A 80 11.10 13.29 -5.77
C GLY A 80 10.26 12.10 -5.29
N GLY A 81 10.82 11.17 -4.50
CA GLY A 81 10.08 10.08 -3.85
C GLY A 81 9.58 8.99 -4.80
N LEU A 82 10.14 8.91 -6.02
CA LEU A 82 9.67 8.02 -7.11
C LEU A 82 9.93 6.53 -6.81
N VAL A 83 11.03 6.21 -6.14
CA VAL A 83 11.44 4.84 -5.83
C VAL A 83 11.64 4.71 -4.32
N LYS A 84 10.52 4.54 -3.60
CA LYS A 84 10.49 4.36 -2.14
C LYS A 84 9.97 2.98 -1.71
N THR A 85 9.00 2.44 -2.44
CA THR A 85 8.31 1.17 -2.11
C THR A 85 8.48 0.11 -3.18
N LEU A 86 9.26 0.39 -4.23
CA LEU A 86 9.60 -0.55 -5.29
C LEU A 86 10.84 -1.37 -4.89
N ASP A 87 10.73 -2.12 -3.80
CA ASP A 87 11.83 -2.91 -3.23
C ASP A 87 11.42 -4.36 -3.02
N PHE A 88 12.30 -5.31 -3.36
CA PHE A 88 12.01 -6.74 -3.32
C PHE A 88 11.64 -7.24 -1.90
N LYS A 89 12.18 -6.66 -0.82
CA LYS A 89 11.82 -7.07 0.55
C LYS A 89 10.37 -6.77 0.87
N ILE A 90 9.82 -5.69 0.31
CA ILE A 90 8.39 -5.37 0.45
C ILE A 90 7.56 -6.41 -0.29
N TYR A 91 7.88 -6.69 -1.54
CA TYR A 91 7.09 -7.63 -2.36
C TYR A 91 7.23 -9.09 -1.94
N LEU A 92 8.39 -9.51 -1.41
CA LEU A 92 8.53 -10.80 -0.73
C LEU A 92 7.59 -10.87 0.47
N GLY A 93 7.55 -9.82 1.30
CA GLY A 93 6.62 -9.75 2.43
C GLY A 93 5.15 -9.81 2.04
N LEU A 94 4.77 -9.19 0.90
CA LEU A 94 3.39 -9.14 0.41
C LEU A 94 2.94 -10.39 -0.35
N LEU A 95 3.84 -11.06 -1.07
CA LEU A 95 3.50 -12.12 -2.02
C LEU A 95 3.85 -13.53 -1.54
N SER A 96 4.62 -13.66 -0.47
CA SER A 96 4.93 -14.96 0.11
C SER A 96 3.68 -15.64 0.68
N GLU A 97 3.66 -16.96 0.58
CA GLU A 97 2.58 -17.82 1.03
C GLU A 97 2.99 -18.53 2.32
N THR A 98 2.04 -18.71 3.24
CA THR A 98 2.32 -19.21 4.59
C THR A 98 2.78 -20.66 4.62
N TYR A 99 2.28 -21.52 3.73
CA TYR A 99 2.58 -22.96 3.71
C TYR A 99 3.50 -23.39 2.55
N ASN A 100 4.22 -22.44 1.96
CA ASN A 100 5.19 -22.71 0.90
C ASN A 100 6.62 -22.62 1.46
N GLU A 101 7.32 -23.76 1.52
CA GLU A 101 8.67 -23.84 2.10
C GLU A 101 9.71 -23.01 1.32
N ALA A 102 9.57 -22.89 0.00
CA ALA A 102 10.47 -22.04 -0.80
C ALA A 102 10.25 -20.55 -0.46
N HIS A 103 9.00 -20.12 -0.31
CA HIS A 103 8.70 -18.74 0.11
C HIS A 103 9.21 -18.45 1.53
N LYS A 104 9.09 -19.39 2.47
CA LYS A 104 9.68 -19.26 3.82
C LYS A 104 11.20 -19.12 3.77
N ALA A 105 11.87 -19.96 2.96
CA ALA A 105 13.31 -19.90 2.79
C ALA A 105 13.76 -18.55 2.20
N ASP A 106 13.02 -18.00 1.24
CA ASP A 106 13.31 -16.68 0.66
C ASP A 106 13.11 -15.54 1.66
N LEU A 107 12.05 -15.56 2.47
CA LEU A 107 11.86 -14.59 3.56
C LEU A 107 13.03 -14.62 4.54
N GLN A 108 13.43 -15.82 4.98
CA GLN A 108 14.55 -15.99 5.91
C GLN A 108 15.87 -15.50 5.30
N ARG A 109 16.18 -15.93 4.07
CA ARG A 109 17.43 -15.59 3.38
C ARG A 109 17.60 -14.09 3.16
N THR A 110 16.49 -13.37 2.92
CA THR A 110 16.52 -11.94 2.62
C THR A 110 16.26 -11.04 3.83
N GLY A 111 15.87 -11.63 4.96
CA GLY A 111 15.40 -10.88 6.14
C GLY A 111 14.10 -10.12 5.87
N ALA A 112 13.32 -10.52 4.87
CA ALA A 112 12.03 -9.92 4.59
C ALA A 112 10.99 -10.38 5.62
N VAL A 113 10.10 -9.47 6.00
CA VAL A 113 9.04 -9.72 6.98
C VAL A 113 7.73 -10.00 6.26
N PRO A 114 7.00 -11.08 6.59
CA PRO A 114 5.67 -11.32 6.03
C PRO A 114 4.71 -10.21 6.49
N MET A 115 3.97 -9.64 5.55
CA MET A 115 3.04 -8.53 5.80
C MET A 115 1.61 -9.07 5.90
N ASP A 116 0.83 -8.51 6.81
CA ASP A 116 -0.54 -8.98 7.09
C ASP A 116 -1.59 -8.00 6.61
N MET A 117 -1.22 -6.72 6.56
CA MET A 117 -2.11 -5.66 6.13
C MET A 117 -1.34 -4.55 5.41
N VAL A 118 -1.97 -3.96 4.41
CA VAL A 118 -1.52 -2.72 3.77
C VAL A 118 -2.65 -1.71 3.81
N ILE A 119 -2.36 -0.52 4.34
CA ILE A 119 -3.25 0.65 4.33
C ILE A 119 -2.65 1.67 3.37
N VAL A 120 -3.29 1.85 2.22
CA VAL A 120 -2.74 2.64 1.11
C VAL A 120 -3.85 3.29 0.31
N ASN A 121 -3.76 4.60 0.08
CA ASN A 121 -4.64 5.27 -0.87
C ASN A 121 -3.80 6.03 -1.90
N LEU A 122 -4.35 6.15 -3.11
CA LEU A 122 -3.65 6.71 -4.26
C LEU A 122 -3.70 8.24 -4.23
N TYR A 123 -2.68 8.87 -4.81
CA TYR A 123 -2.77 10.30 -5.14
C TYR A 123 -3.99 10.55 -6.02
N PRO A 124 -4.73 11.65 -5.81
CA PRO A 124 -5.93 11.93 -6.58
C PRO A 124 -5.55 12.47 -7.98
N PHE A 125 -5.11 11.58 -8.87
CA PHE A 125 -4.76 11.92 -10.25
C PHE A 125 -5.89 12.68 -10.96
N ARG A 126 -7.15 12.28 -10.70
CA ARG A 126 -8.35 12.97 -11.19
C ARG A 126 -8.45 14.41 -10.71
N GLU A 127 -8.08 14.70 -9.47
CA GLU A 127 -8.05 16.08 -8.96
C GLU A 127 -6.92 16.87 -9.60
N THR A 128 -5.74 16.26 -9.80
CA THR A 128 -4.61 16.91 -10.48
C THR A 128 -4.99 17.38 -11.88
N ILE A 129 -5.59 16.51 -12.69
CA ILE A 129 -5.96 16.83 -14.08
C ILE A 129 -7.19 17.73 -14.20
N ALA A 130 -7.97 17.89 -13.13
CA ALA A 130 -9.14 18.77 -13.10
C ALA A 130 -8.78 20.24 -12.80
N ARG A 131 -7.55 20.53 -12.40
CA ARG A 131 -7.10 21.90 -12.15
C ARG A 131 -7.02 22.69 -13.46
N LEU A 132 -7.43 23.97 -13.41
CA LEU A 132 -7.37 24.87 -14.58
C LEU A 132 -5.95 25.11 -15.09
N ASP A 133 -4.95 25.01 -14.21
CA ASP A 133 -3.53 25.18 -14.51
C ASP A 133 -2.79 23.85 -14.76
N ALA A 134 -3.52 22.73 -14.86
CA ALA A 134 -2.93 21.41 -15.05
C ALA A 134 -2.18 21.31 -16.38
N THR A 135 -0.86 21.16 -16.30
CA THR A 135 -0.02 20.83 -17.45
C THR A 135 0.11 19.32 -17.64
N ILE A 136 0.49 18.90 -18.83
CA ILE A 136 0.77 17.47 -19.14
C ILE A 136 1.91 16.95 -18.26
N GLU A 137 2.91 17.80 -17.98
CA GLU A 137 4.02 17.43 -17.09
C GLU A 137 3.55 17.27 -15.64
N MET A 138 2.64 18.12 -15.15
CA MET A 138 2.02 17.93 -13.84
C MET A 138 1.25 16.60 -13.78
N ALA A 139 0.44 16.31 -14.80
CA ALA A 139 -0.26 15.03 -14.87
C ALA A 139 0.72 13.85 -14.85
N ARG A 140 1.76 13.87 -15.69
CA ARG A 140 2.80 12.83 -15.74
C ARG A 140 3.51 12.64 -14.41
N ALA A 141 3.89 13.73 -13.74
CA ALA A 141 4.58 13.70 -12.45
C ALA A 141 3.70 13.17 -11.31
N ASN A 142 2.38 13.23 -11.45
CA ASN A 142 1.40 12.75 -10.47
C ASN A 142 0.88 11.33 -10.73
N ILE A 143 1.41 10.62 -11.74
CA ILE A 143 1.15 9.19 -11.93
C ILE A 143 1.91 8.40 -10.85
N ASP A 144 1.16 7.73 -9.98
CA ASP A 144 1.69 6.89 -8.92
C ASP A 144 2.04 5.51 -9.47
N ILE A 145 3.26 5.06 -9.17
CA ILE A 145 3.74 3.71 -9.52
C ILE A 145 3.72 2.80 -8.29
N GLY A 146 4.27 3.27 -7.17
CA GLY A 146 4.42 2.47 -5.96
C GLY A 146 3.08 2.10 -5.31
N GLY A 147 2.12 3.03 -5.28
CA GLY A 147 0.79 2.81 -4.73
C GLY A 147 0.05 1.65 -5.44
N PRO A 148 -0.19 1.73 -6.77
CA PRO A 148 -0.85 0.66 -7.50
C PRO A 148 -0.10 -0.68 -7.42
N CYS A 149 1.24 -0.68 -7.45
CA CYS A 149 2.02 -1.91 -7.29
C CYS A 149 1.76 -2.58 -5.92
N MET A 150 1.81 -1.84 -4.82
CA MET A 150 1.52 -2.37 -3.48
C MET A 150 0.07 -2.83 -3.35
N ILE A 151 -0.90 -2.07 -3.87
CA ILE A 151 -2.32 -2.42 -3.85
C ILE A 151 -2.54 -3.76 -4.56
N ARG A 152 -2.04 -3.90 -5.79
CA ARG A 152 -2.22 -5.11 -6.60
C ARG A 152 -1.51 -6.32 -5.99
N ALA A 153 -0.30 -6.15 -5.46
CA ALA A 153 0.42 -7.23 -4.79
C ALA A 153 -0.34 -7.75 -3.56
N SER A 154 -0.84 -6.83 -2.73
CA SER A 154 -1.61 -7.15 -1.53
C SER A 154 -2.95 -7.80 -1.89
N ALA A 155 -3.68 -7.23 -2.85
CA ALA A 155 -4.97 -7.74 -3.32
C ALA A 155 -4.85 -9.12 -3.97
N LYS A 156 -3.77 -9.38 -4.72
CA LYS A 156 -3.48 -10.71 -5.26
C LYS A 156 -3.35 -11.74 -4.14
N ASN A 157 -2.62 -11.41 -3.08
CA ASN A 157 -2.38 -12.31 -1.96
C ASN A 157 -3.41 -12.14 -0.83
N PHE A 158 -4.69 -11.95 -1.17
CA PHE A 158 -5.77 -11.82 -0.18
C PHE A 158 -5.91 -13.05 0.75
N LEU A 159 -5.35 -14.20 0.33
CA LEU A 159 -5.21 -15.38 1.17
C LEU A 159 -4.46 -15.07 2.47
N ARG A 160 -3.54 -14.09 2.45
CA ARG A 160 -2.71 -13.71 3.60
C ARG A 160 -2.78 -12.24 3.98
N VAL A 161 -3.01 -11.33 3.04
CA VAL A 161 -2.87 -9.87 3.21
C VAL A 161 -4.23 -9.18 3.11
N ALA A 162 -4.55 -8.32 4.07
CA ALA A 162 -5.67 -7.39 3.99
C ALA A 162 -5.24 -6.07 3.34
N VAL A 163 -5.96 -5.59 2.32
CA VAL A 163 -5.62 -4.34 1.61
C VAL A 163 -6.70 -3.29 1.79
N VAL A 164 -6.45 -2.30 2.64
CA VAL A 164 -7.42 -1.24 2.95
C VAL A 164 -7.07 0.01 2.15
N THR A 165 -7.95 0.39 1.23
CA THR A 165 -7.70 1.50 0.29
C THR A 165 -8.56 2.73 0.48
N ASN A 166 -9.62 2.62 1.26
CA ASN A 166 -10.58 3.70 1.49
C ASN A 166 -10.75 3.96 2.99
N PRO A 167 -10.58 5.20 3.48
CA PRO A 167 -10.85 5.55 4.86
C PRO A 167 -12.26 5.22 5.36
N ALA A 168 -13.26 5.15 4.46
CA ALA A 168 -14.61 4.72 4.80
C ALA A 168 -14.66 3.27 5.31
N ASP A 169 -13.61 2.48 5.04
CA ASP A 169 -13.54 1.09 5.46
C ASP A 169 -12.93 0.88 6.86
N TYR A 170 -12.31 1.91 7.45
CA TYR A 170 -11.60 1.77 8.72
C TYR A 170 -12.51 1.28 9.85
N ASP A 171 -13.74 1.76 9.92
CA ASP A 171 -14.64 1.47 11.03
C ASP A 171 -15.03 0.00 11.09
N TRP A 172 -15.53 -0.54 9.98
CA TRP A 172 -15.97 -1.93 9.96
C TRP A 172 -14.79 -2.92 9.99
N VAL A 173 -13.62 -2.54 9.47
CA VAL A 173 -12.38 -3.35 9.60
C VAL A 173 -11.93 -3.41 11.06
N LEU A 174 -11.91 -2.26 11.76
CA LEU A 174 -11.56 -2.21 13.18
C LEU A 174 -12.57 -2.98 14.04
N ASP A 175 -13.85 -2.90 13.72
CA ASP A 175 -14.90 -3.63 14.45
C ASP A 175 -14.70 -5.15 14.35
N GLU A 176 -14.35 -5.68 13.18
CA GLU A 176 -13.99 -7.10 13.05
C GLU A 176 -12.74 -7.43 13.86
N LEU A 177 -11.66 -6.67 13.70
CA LEU A 177 -10.41 -6.87 14.44
C LEU A 177 -10.64 -6.91 15.97
N LYS A 178 -11.49 -6.04 16.50
CA LYS A 178 -11.84 -6.02 17.93
C LYS A 178 -12.57 -7.30 18.36
N LYS A 179 -13.52 -7.78 17.55
CA LYS A 179 -14.32 -8.98 17.86
C LYS A 179 -13.53 -10.28 17.76
N THR A 180 -12.49 -10.31 16.94
CA THR A 180 -11.74 -11.54 16.60
C THR A 180 -10.38 -11.62 17.28
N GLY A 181 -10.04 -10.67 18.16
CA GLY A 181 -8.73 -10.63 18.81
C GLY A 181 -7.58 -10.31 17.84
N GLY A 182 -7.83 -9.40 16.90
CA GLY A 182 -6.86 -8.91 15.94
C GLY A 182 -6.72 -9.74 14.68
N LYS A 183 -7.74 -10.50 14.32
CA LYS A 183 -7.74 -11.32 13.10
C LYS A 183 -8.74 -10.80 12.07
N LEU A 184 -8.40 -10.90 10.79
CA LEU A 184 -9.38 -10.72 9.72
C LEU A 184 -9.69 -12.07 9.08
N SER A 185 -10.95 -12.31 8.76
CA SER A 185 -11.41 -13.49 8.03
C SER A 185 -10.99 -13.46 6.56
N LEU A 186 -10.95 -14.61 5.90
CA LEU A 186 -10.72 -14.73 4.47
C LEU A 186 -11.76 -13.94 3.67
N GLN A 187 -13.03 -14.00 4.10
CA GLN A 187 -14.12 -13.25 3.48
C GLN A 187 -13.84 -11.75 3.47
N THR A 188 -13.40 -11.19 4.60
CA THR A 188 -13.05 -9.76 4.68
C THR A 188 -11.85 -9.41 3.81
N ARG A 189 -10.78 -10.21 3.84
CA ARG A 189 -9.61 -9.97 2.98
C ARG A 189 -9.98 -10.03 1.49
N PHE A 190 -10.88 -10.92 1.11
CA PHE A 190 -11.39 -11.03 -0.26
C PHE A 190 -12.24 -9.82 -0.68
N GLU A 191 -13.14 -9.33 0.18
CA GLU A 191 -13.92 -8.12 -0.11
C GLU A 191 -13.04 -6.88 -0.24
N LEU A 192 -12.00 -6.75 0.60
CA LEU A 192 -10.99 -5.72 0.47
C LEU A 192 -10.22 -5.81 -0.86
N ALA A 193 -9.86 -7.03 -1.30
CA ALA A 193 -9.19 -7.26 -2.57
C ALA A 193 -10.05 -6.85 -3.78
N LYS A 194 -11.36 -7.13 -3.76
CA LYS A 194 -12.31 -6.68 -4.79
C LYS A 194 -12.31 -5.16 -4.92
N LYS A 195 -12.42 -4.45 -3.79
CA LYS A 195 -12.36 -2.97 -3.77
C LYS A 195 -11.02 -2.45 -4.27
N ALA A 196 -9.92 -3.06 -3.87
CA ALA A 196 -8.58 -2.69 -4.28
C ALA A 196 -8.35 -2.81 -5.79
N PHE A 197 -8.75 -3.93 -6.41
CA PHE A 197 -8.62 -4.08 -7.86
C PHE A 197 -9.54 -3.13 -8.64
N ALA A 198 -10.76 -2.89 -8.16
CA ALA A 198 -11.66 -1.89 -8.74
C ALA A 198 -11.03 -0.49 -8.72
N LEU A 199 -10.46 -0.07 -7.58
CA LEU A 199 -9.74 1.20 -7.46
C LEU A 199 -8.60 1.34 -8.48
N THR A 200 -7.77 0.30 -8.63
CA THR A 200 -6.65 0.37 -9.59
C THR A 200 -7.12 0.39 -11.04
N ALA A 201 -8.22 -0.31 -11.37
CA ALA A 201 -8.81 -0.26 -12.70
C ALA A 201 -9.36 1.15 -13.02
N GLU A 202 -10.03 1.79 -12.07
CA GLU A 202 -10.53 3.16 -12.21
C GLU A 202 -9.41 4.20 -12.33
N TYR A 203 -8.30 3.96 -11.63
CA TYR A 203 -7.10 4.79 -11.67
C TYR A 203 -6.43 4.73 -13.05
N ASP A 204 -6.14 3.53 -13.55
CA ASP A 204 -5.52 3.34 -14.87
C ASP A 204 -6.44 3.82 -16.01
N THR A 205 -7.76 3.63 -15.86
CA THR A 205 -8.74 4.18 -16.81
C THR A 205 -8.67 5.71 -16.88
N ALA A 206 -8.49 6.39 -15.73
CA ALA A 206 -8.36 7.84 -15.70
C ALA A 206 -7.08 8.31 -16.41
N ILE A 207 -5.96 7.62 -16.18
CA ILE A 207 -4.68 7.90 -16.85
C ILE A 207 -4.82 7.71 -18.36
N ALA A 208 -5.33 6.56 -18.79
CA ALA A 208 -5.50 6.23 -20.21
C ALA A 208 -6.41 7.25 -20.91
N LYS A 209 -7.54 7.60 -20.28
CA LYS A 209 -8.46 8.62 -20.81
C LYS A 209 -7.78 9.98 -20.95
N TYR A 210 -7.01 10.40 -19.94
CA TYR A 210 -6.29 11.67 -20.00
C TYR A 210 -5.26 11.68 -21.14
N LEU A 211 -4.39 10.68 -21.21
CA LEU A 211 -3.35 10.60 -22.24
C LEU A 211 -3.92 10.52 -23.66
N ASN A 212 -5.03 9.80 -23.87
CA ASN A 212 -5.71 9.74 -25.17
C ASN A 212 -6.34 11.08 -25.58
N GLY A 213 -6.68 11.94 -24.61
CA GLY A 213 -7.23 13.28 -24.87
C GLY A 213 -6.16 14.34 -25.14
N VAL A 214 -4.88 14.02 -24.95
CA VAL A 214 -3.77 14.97 -25.08
C VAL A 214 -3.15 14.89 -26.47
N ASN A 215 -2.99 16.04 -27.14
CA ASN A 215 -2.29 16.12 -28.41
C ASN A 215 -0.77 16.02 -28.21
N PHE A 216 -0.08 15.19 -29.00
CA PHE A 216 1.38 15.03 -28.91
C PHE A 216 2.15 16.34 -29.13
N THR A 217 1.68 17.23 -30.02
CA THR A 217 2.30 18.53 -30.24
C THR A 217 2.23 19.41 -28.99
N GLU A 218 1.16 19.33 -28.21
CA GLU A 218 1.03 20.05 -26.94
C GLU A 218 1.91 19.42 -25.86
N ALA A 219 1.92 18.08 -25.76
CA ALA A 219 2.81 17.36 -24.85
C ALA A 219 4.28 17.70 -25.11
N SER A 220 4.69 17.70 -26.37
CA SER A 220 6.07 17.99 -26.75
C SER A 220 6.50 19.42 -26.40
N LYS A 221 5.58 20.39 -26.27
CA LYS A 221 5.92 21.78 -25.88
C LYS A 221 6.33 21.90 -24.42
N CYS A 222 5.98 20.94 -23.56
CA CYS A 222 6.41 20.92 -22.16
C CYS A 222 7.91 20.65 -22.00
N TYR A 223 8.59 20.17 -23.04
CA TYR A 223 9.95 19.64 -22.93
C TYR A 223 10.93 20.42 -23.80
N ARG A 224 12.03 20.87 -23.18
CA ARG A 224 13.21 21.32 -23.92
C ARG A 224 13.92 20.08 -24.48
N LYS A 225 14.05 20.02 -25.81
CA LYS A 225 14.81 18.95 -26.49
C LYS A 225 16.28 19.36 -26.54
N MET A 226 17.14 18.52 -25.97
CA MET A 226 18.58 18.64 -26.12
C MET A 226 18.94 17.86 -27.38
N ASN A 227 19.18 18.58 -28.49
CA ASN A 227 19.80 18.00 -29.67
C ASN A 227 21.32 18.00 -29.50
#